data_AF-A0A3D0ULQ0-F1
#
_entry.id   AF-A0A3D0ULQ0-F1
#
_cell.length_a   1.000
_cell.length_b   1.000
_cell.length_c   1.000
_cell.angle_alpha   90.00
_cell.angle_beta   90.00
_cell.angle_gamma   90.00
#
_symmetry.space_group_name_H-M   'P 1'
#
loop_
_entity.id
_entity.type
_entity.pdbx_description
1 polymer ?
#
loop_
_entity_poly.entity_id
_entity_poly.type
_entity_poly.pdbx_seq_one_letter_code
_entity_poly.pdbx_strand_id
1 'polypeptide(L)' 'MENRKKADYRRNFYVFIALAVLTLVEIIIAINLANPAVPLLIIALIKAGLIAQFFMHIYRLWREEEHG' A
#
# COMPACT_ATOMS: atom_id res chain seq x y z
N MET A 1 12.00 4.63 25.62
CA MET A 1 11.50 3.58 24.69
C MET A 1 10.12 3.87 24.10
N GLU A 2 9.39 4.91 24.56
CA GLU A 2 8.03 5.24 24.07
C GLU A 2 7.98 5.89 22.68
N ASN A 3 9.02 6.64 22.29
CA ASN A 3 9.04 7.41 21.03
C ASN A 3 9.17 6.57 19.75
N ARG A 4 9.76 5.36 19.80
CA ARG A 4 9.96 4.53 18.58
C ARG A 4 8.65 3.89 18.09
N LYS A 5 7.79 3.41 19.00
CA LYS A 5 6.49 2.84 18.63
C LYS A 5 5.58 3.87 17.95
N LYS A 6 5.60 5.14 18.40
CA LYS A 6 4.81 6.22 17.77
C LYS A 6 5.27 6.55 16.35
N ALA A 7 6.55 6.36 16.02
CA ALA A 7 7.06 6.64 14.68
C ALA A 7 6.56 5.64 13.63
N ASP A 8 6.48 4.35 14.00
CA ASP A 8 6.03 3.29 13.08
C ASP A 8 4.52 3.38 12.79
N TYR A 9 3.70 3.74 13.79
CA TYR A 9 2.26 3.97 13.58
C TYR A 9 1.99 5.14 12.62
N ARG A 10 2.76 6.23 12.72
CA ARG A 10 2.61 7.38 11.81
C ARG A 10 2.87 6.99 10.37
N ARG A 11 3.91 6.18 10.10
CA ARG A 11 4.24 5.76 8.74
C ARG A 11 3.12 4.94 8.10
N ASN A 12 2.58 3.96 8.82
CA ASN A 12 1.50 3.13 8.30
C ASN A 12 0.20 3.93 8.08
N PHE A 13 -0.06 4.93 8.93
CA PHE A 13 -1.20 5.83 8.76
C PHE A 13 -1.11 6.67 7.48
N TYR A 14 0.08 7.20 7.15
CA TYR A 14 0.26 7.94 5.89
C TYR A 14 0.09 7.05 4.66
N VAL A 15 0.58 5.81 4.70
CA VAL A 15 0.37 4.85 3.59
C VAL A 15 -1.10 4.47 3.47
N PHE A 16 -1.81 4.31 4.59
CA PHE A 16 -3.26 4.08 4.58
C PHE A 16 -4.02 5.22 3.88
N ILE A 17 -3.69 6.48 4.20
CA ILE A 17 -4.29 7.63 3.53
C ILE A 17 -3.96 7.64 2.03
N ALA A 18 -2.71 7.34 1.65
CA ALA A 18 -2.32 7.26 0.24
C ALA A 18 -3.13 6.19 -0.53
N LEU A 19 -3.35 5.01 0.08
CA LEU A 19 -4.18 3.95 -0.49
C LEU A 19 -5.65 4.36 -0.61
N ALA A 20 -6.17 5.10 0.38
CA ALA A 20 -7.53 5.63 0.34
C ALA A 20 -7.71 6.64 -0.81
N VAL A 21 -6.77 7.57 -0.98
CA VAL A 21 -6.77 8.52 -2.10
C VAL A 21 -6.68 7.79 -3.44
N LEU A 22 -5.79 6.79 -3.56
CA LEU A 22 -5.65 5.98 -4.77
C LEU A 22 -6.94 5.22 -5.12
N THR A 23 -7.74 4.86 -4.12
CA THR A 23 -9.04 4.22 -4.30
C THR A 23 -10.10 5.20 -4.82
N LEU A 24 -10.08 6.45 -4.36
CA LEU A 24 -10.95 7.49 -4.93
C LEU A 24 -10.64 7.75 -6.41
N VAL A 25 -9.36 7.76 -6.77
CA VAL A 25 -8.93 7.90 -8.16
C VAL A 25 -9.41 6.73 -9.02
N GLU A 26 -9.33 5.48 -8.54
CA GLU A 26 -9.89 4.33 -9.25
C GLU A 26 -11.39 4.47 -9.50
N ILE A 27 -12.15 4.91 -8.50
CA ILE A 27 -13.61 5.08 -8.66
C ILE A 27 -13.88 6.08 -9.78
N ILE A 28 -13.15 7.20 -9.82
CA ILE A 28 -13.29 8.21 -10.87
C ILE A 28 -12.95 7.60 -12.24
N ILE A 29 -11.87 6.83 -12.36
CA ILE A 29 -11.49 6.19 -13.63
C ILE A 29 -12.55 5.15 -14.04
N ALA A 30 -13.01 4.33 -13.11
CA ALA A 30 -13.96 3.26 -13.36
C ALA A 30 -15.30 3.76 -13.91
N ILE A 31 -15.77 4.92 -13.44
CA ILE A 31 -17.05 5.48 -13.88
C ILE A 31 -16.93 6.33 -15.16
N ASN A 32 -15.74 6.86 -15.49
CA ASN A 32 -15.54 7.78 -16.63
C ASN A 32 -14.94 7.11 -17.88
N LEU A 33 -14.33 5.93 -17.76
CA LEU A 33 -13.75 5.21 -18.90
C LEU A 33 -14.67 4.09 -19.40
N ALA A 34 -14.85 4.00 -20.72
CA ALA A 34 -15.59 2.91 -21.36
C ALA A 34 -14.89 1.54 -21.21
N ASN A 35 -13.56 1.52 -21.07
CA ASN A 35 -12.79 0.30 -20.81
C ASN A 35 -11.75 0.54 -19.70
N PRO A 36 -12.15 0.46 -18.43
CA PRO A 36 -11.28 0.78 -17.30
C PRO A 36 -10.42 -0.42 -16.85
N ALA A 37 -10.57 -1.61 -17.44
CA ALA A 37 -9.95 -2.84 -16.94
C ALA A 37 -8.42 -2.76 -16.85
N VAL A 38 -7.75 -2.29 -17.90
CA VAL A 38 -6.29 -2.17 -17.94
C VAL A 38 -5.75 -1.15 -16.94
N PRO A 39 -6.23 0.12 -16.89
CA PRO A 39 -5.73 1.08 -15.91
C PRO A 39 -6.05 0.68 -14.47
N LEU A 40 -7.20 0.08 -14.19
CA LEU A 40 -7.54 -0.42 -12.85
C LEU A 40 -6.64 -1.57 -12.42
N LEU A 41 -6.27 -2.47 -13.34
CA LEU A 41 -5.34 -3.57 -13.02
C LEU A 41 -3.96 -3.05 -12.62
N ILE A 42 -3.44 -2.02 -13.31
CA ILE A 42 -2.17 -1.37 -12.94
C ILE A 42 -2.26 -0.78 -11.54
N ILE A 43 -3.35 -0.06 -11.23
CA ILE A 43 -3.56 0.54 -9.91
C ILE A 43 -3.68 -0.53 -8.82
N ALA A 44 -4.37 -1.63 -9.10
CA ALA A 44 -4.49 -2.76 -8.19
C ALA A 44 -3.13 -3.40 -7.86
N LEU A 45 -2.24 -3.55 -8.86
CA LEU A 45 -0.88 -4.05 -8.64
C LEU A 45 -0.04 -3.10 -7.78
N ILE A 46 -0.14 -1.79 -8.02
CA ILE A 46 0.54 -0.77 -7.20
C ILE A 46 0.08 -0.85 -5.75
N LYS A 47 -1.25 -0.95 -5.51
CA LYS A 47 -1.80 -1.12 -4.16
C LYS A 47 -1.30 -2.40 -3.50
N ALA A 48 -1.31 -3.52 -4.22
CA ALA A 48 -0.85 -4.80 -3.69
C ALA A 48 0.62 -4.71 -3.24
N GLY A 49 1.49 -4.08 -4.04
CA GLY A 49 2.89 -3.83 -3.67
C GLY A 49 3.03 -2.95 -2.42
N LEU A 50 2.29 -1.84 -2.35
CA LEU A 50 2.29 -0.96 -1.18
C LEU A 50 1.80 -1.68 0.09
N ILE A 51 0.73 -2.47 -0.02
CA ILE A 51 0.19 -3.24 1.11
C ILE A 51 1.20 -4.30 1.56
N ALA A 52 1.80 -5.03 0.62
CA ALA A 52 2.82 -6.05 0.93
C ALA A 52 4.04 -5.44 1.65
N GLN A 53 4.51 -4.28 1.18
CA GLN A 53 5.69 -3.62 1.71
C GLN A 53 5.45 -2.96 3.08
N PHE A 54 4.32 -2.27 3.26
CA PHE A 54 4.07 -1.45 4.45
C PHE A 54 3.19 -2.10 5.51
N PHE A 55 2.23 -2.95 5.11
CA PHE A 55 1.29 -3.58 6.03
C PHE A 55 1.64 -5.03 6.32
N MET A 56 1.97 -5.84 5.32
CA MET A 56 2.18 -7.29 5.53
C MET A 56 3.52 -7.64 6.19
N HIS A 57 4.44 -6.69 6.38
CA HIS A 57 5.73 -6.96 7.00
C HIS A 57 6.55 -8.07 6.28
N ILE A 58 6.28 -8.35 5.00
CA ILE A 58 7.04 -9.33 4.20
C ILE A 58 8.55 -9.00 4.22
N TYR A 59 8.88 -7.70 4.22
CA TYR A 59 10.25 -7.23 4.38
C TYR A 59 10.91 -7.57 5.73
N ARG A 60 10.14 -7.81 6.80
CA ARG A 60 10.68 -8.25 8.10
C ARG A 60 10.99 -9.74 8.11
N LEU A 61 10.15 -10.57 7.48
CA LEU A 61 10.39 -12.01 7.34
C LEU A 61 11.64 -12.28 6.50
N TRP A 62 11.78 -11.59 5.36
CA TRP A 62 12.94 -11.77 4.48
C TRP A 62 14.27 -11.31 5.10
N ARG A 63 14.20 -10.40 6.08
CA ARG A 63 15.39 -9.88 6.80
C ARG A 63 15.75 -10.70 8.05
N GLU A 64 14.85 -11.55 8.54
CA GLU A 64 15.17 -12.54 9.58
C GLU A 64 15.85 -13.80 8.98
N GLU A 65 15.64 -14.08 7.69
CA GLU A 65 16.25 -15.20 6.97
C GLU A 65 17.72 -14.94 6.55
N GLU A 66 18.12 -13.68 6.38
CA GLU A 66 19.49 -13.32 6.00
C GLU A 66 20.53 -13.45 7.14
N HIS A 67 20.13 -13.90 8.35
CA HIS A 67 21.02 -14.10 9.50
C HIS A 67 20.96 -15.53 10.07
N GLY A 68 20.47 -16.50 9.30
CA GLY A 68 20.48 -17.93 9.64
C GLY A 68 21.74 -18.64 9.13
#